data_AF-A0A9J6GTE9-F1
#
_entry.id   AF-A0A9J6GTE9-F1
#
_cell.length_a   1.000
_cell.length_b   1.000
_cell.length_c   1.000
_cell.angle_alpha   90.00
_cell.angle_beta   90.00
_cell.angle_gamma   90.00
#
_symmetry.space_group_name_H-M   'P 1'
#
loop_
_entity.id
_entity.type
_entity.pdbx_description
1 polymer ?
#
loop_
_entity_poly.entity_id
_entity_poly.type
_entity_poly.pdbx_seq_one_letter_code
_entity_poly.pdbx_strand_id
1 'polypeptide(L)'
;MFHSCKPCRAHQNNSRDRSRPRSSVGRALAEGVTKFCHNFRDDKNHFFLQVCEPRETYQDVYRDVDGLYCGVFFTEKNIRSAMSYSPRVGDVLIVSYPKCGTTWIQHIVCNIFHDGAPPGTFLDIMRLTPFLEVVGAEGVPATSQPGTIKTHLPFNKHRYSVKAKYIYITRNPYDCCVSYYYHTKLFPAYCFKEGTFEQFFQMFVEGKVDFGDYFEHVLSWYNYRNENNVLFVTYEQLKKDTPGMVLKIADFLGKEQYGDKLRQRPEILAKILNATSIESMRKLNPSVAKQLASTFPDPEHVVRGASRSLAKKTTQGDFVRKGIVGDWRDHFSLEKVARMKERIALKTAGTDVMELWKDVGLP
;
A
#
# COMPACT_ATOMS: atom_id res chain seq x y z
N MET A 1 -77.56 -32.34 -17.90
CA MET A 1 -76.12 -32.38 -18.25
C MET A 1 -75.35 -32.15 -16.95
N PHE A 2 -75.01 -33.19 -16.19
CA PHE A 2 -73.74 -33.96 -16.24
C PHE A 2 -72.51 -33.03 -16.28
N HIS A 3 -71.48 -33.08 -15.43
CA HIS A 3 -71.10 -33.95 -14.30
C HIS A 3 -69.74 -33.44 -13.76
N SER A 4 -69.54 -33.44 -12.43
CA SER A 4 -68.40 -34.06 -11.69
C SER A 4 -66.97 -33.52 -11.91
N CYS A 5 -65.95 -33.68 -11.05
CA CYS A 5 -65.77 -34.24 -9.71
C CYS A 5 -64.34 -33.85 -9.26
N LYS A 6 -64.08 -33.79 -7.95
CA LYS A 6 -62.72 -33.89 -7.37
C LYS A 6 -62.28 -35.36 -7.30
N PRO A 7 -60.97 -35.66 -7.17
CA PRO A 7 -60.46 -36.29 -5.93
C PRO A 7 -59.05 -35.77 -5.53
N CYS A 8 -58.62 -35.64 -4.27
CA CYS A 8 -58.44 -36.54 -3.11
C CYS A 8 -57.12 -37.37 -3.08
N ARG A 9 -56.29 -37.05 -2.08
CA ARG A 9 -55.37 -37.88 -1.24
C ARG A 9 -54.25 -38.77 -1.85
N ALA A 10 -53.03 -38.43 -1.41
CA ALA A 10 -52.02 -39.24 -0.70
C ALA A 10 -51.90 -40.77 -0.96
N HIS A 11 -50.67 -41.26 -1.22
CA HIS A 11 -49.86 -42.01 -0.23
C HIS A 11 -48.47 -42.45 -0.74
N GLN A 12 -47.52 -42.40 0.20
CA GLN A 12 -46.41 -43.34 0.50
C GLN A 12 -45.41 -43.73 -0.60
N ASN A 13 -44.10 -43.53 -0.36
CA ASN A 13 -43.36 -44.53 0.42
C ASN A 13 -41.97 -44.07 0.92
N ASN A 14 -41.67 -44.53 2.13
CA ASN A 14 -40.38 -44.54 2.79
C ASN A 14 -39.35 -45.33 1.98
N SER A 15 -38.11 -44.84 1.89
CA SER A 15 -36.96 -45.69 2.22
C SER A 15 -35.86 -44.85 2.86
N ARG A 16 -35.35 -45.41 3.96
CA ARG A 16 -34.29 -44.87 4.81
C ARG A 16 -32.95 -45.13 4.13
N ASP A 17 -32.06 -44.14 4.15
CA ASP A 17 -30.70 -44.44 4.60
C ASP A 17 -30.13 -43.25 5.39
N ARG A 18 -29.79 -43.54 6.64
CA ARG A 18 -29.01 -42.69 7.54
C ARG A 18 -27.63 -43.31 7.59
N SER A 19 -26.61 -42.64 7.06
CA SER A 19 -25.26 -42.79 7.60
C SER A 19 -24.29 -41.71 7.12
N ARG A 20 -24.18 -40.61 7.89
CA ARG A 20 -22.94 -40.11 8.52
C ARG A 20 -23.04 -38.62 8.92
N PRO A 21 -22.34 -38.22 10.00
CA PRO A 21 -22.63 -37.01 10.74
C PRO A 21 -22.07 -35.78 10.02
N ARG A 22 -22.88 -34.73 9.89
CA ARG A 22 -22.37 -33.39 9.61
C ARG A 22 -21.47 -32.99 10.78
N SER A 23 -20.16 -32.94 10.54
CA SER A 23 -19.18 -32.54 11.54
C SER A 23 -19.47 -31.11 12.01
N SER A 24 -19.38 -30.94 13.32
CA SER A 24 -19.57 -29.70 14.09
C SER A 24 -18.56 -28.58 13.76
N VAL A 25 -17.70 -28.77 12.76
CA VAL A 25 -16.69 -27.79 12.33
C VAL A 25 -17.31 -26.70 11.44
N GLY A 26 -18.40 -27.00 10.72
CA GLY A 26 -19.04 -26.06 9.79
C GLY A 26 -19.93 -24.98 10.43
N ARG A 27 -20.42 -25.18 11.67
CA ARG A 27 -21.21 -24.16 12.39
C ARG A 27 -20.34 -23.21 13.23
N ALA A 28 -19.21 -23.67 13.74
CA ALA A 28 -18.27 -22.81 14.46
C ALA A 28 -17.61 -21.74 13.57
N LEU A 29 -17.44 -22.01 12.27
CA LEU A 29 -16.92 -21.05 11.29
C LEU A 29 -17.94 -19.98 10.86
N ALA A 30 -19.25 -20.26 10.94
CA ALA A 30 -20.29 -19.28 10.59
C ALA A 30 -20.64 -18.36 11.79
N GLU A 31 -20.59 -18.88 13.01
CA GLU A 31 -20.92 -18.10 14.23
C GLU A 31 -19.73 -17.25 14.72
N GLY A 32 -18.48 -17.61 14.39
CA GLY A 32 -17.30 -16.77 14.64
C GLY A 32 -17.14 -15.58 13.69
N VAL A 33 -17.64 -15.70 12.45
CA VAL A 33 -17.50 -14.65 11.41
C VAL A 33 -18.65 -13.63 11.48
N THR A 34 -19.82 -14.02 11.99
CA THR A 34 -20.96 -13.10 12.15
C THR A 34 -20.79 -12.15 13.35
N LYS A 35 -19.87 -12.45 14.28
CA LYS A 35 -19.52 -11.53 15.39
C LYS A 35 -18.55 -10.41 15.00
N PHE A 36 -17.91 -10.47 13.82
CA PHE A 36 -16.97 -9.42 13.39
C PHE A 36 -17.66 -8.26 12.65
N CYS A 37 -18.93 -8.41 12.26
CA CYS A 37 -19.71 -7.36 11.58
C CYS A 37 -20.70 -6.62 12.49
N HIS A 38 -20.81 -6.97 13.78
CA HIS A 38 -21.77 -6.35 14.70
C HIS A 38 -21.18 -5.58 15.89
N ASN A 39 -19.84 -5.53 16.04
CA ASN A 39 -19.19 -4.80 17.15
C ASN A 39 -18.73 -3.37 16.82
N PHE A 40 -19.30 -2.72 15.81
CA PHE A 40 -19.07 -1.28 15.54
C PHE A 40 -20.34 -0.43 15.72
N ARG A 41 -21.23 -0.83 16.63
CA ARG A 41 -22.47 -0.07 16.88
C ARG A 41 -22.70 0.47 18.27
N ASP A 42 -21.83 0.20 19.24
CA ASP A 42 -21.85 0.90 20.52
C ASP A 42 -20.44 1.01 21.07
N ASP A 43 -19.75 2.06 20.66
CA ASP A 43 -18.82 2.78 21.54
C ASP A 43 -18.65 4.19 20.97
N LYS A 44 -18.89 5.18 21.80
CA LYS A 44 -18.77 6.61 21.48
C LYS A 44 -17.30 7.04 21.32
N ASN A 45 -16.56 6.41 20.42
CA ASN A 45 -15.28 6.89 19.93
C ASN A 45 -15.41 7.15 18.43
N HIS A 46 -15.89 8.35 18.10
CA HIS A 46 -15.75 8.89 16.76
C HIS A 46 -14.27 8.89 16.38
N PHE A 47 -13.90 8.08 15.38
CA PHE A 47 -12.66 8.26 14.63
C PHE A 47 -12.77 9.60 13.90
N PHE A 48 -12.38 10.68 14.56
CA PHE A 48 -12.13 11.95 13.90
C PHE A 48 -10.82 11.80 13.13
N LEU A 49 -10.91 11.44 11.85
CA LEU A 49 -9.91 11.91 10.89
C LEU A 49 -10.05 13.43 10.89
N GLN A 50 -9.07 14.13 11.48
CA GLN A 50 -9.00 15.58 11.44
C GLN A 50 -8.75 15.97 9.99
N VAL A 51 -9.82 16.23 9.26
CA VAL A 51 -9.77 16.81 7.91
C VAL A 51 -9.46 18.29 8.10
N CYS A 52 -8.50 18.82 7.33
CA CYS A 52 -8.00 20.19 7.48
C CYS A 52 -9.14 21.18 7.67
N GLU A 53 -9.12 21.94 8.77
CA GLU A 53 -10.02 23.08 8.91
C GLU A 53 -9.70 24.12 7.82
N PRO A 54 -10.65 24.99 7.42
CA PRO A 54 -10.46 25.98 6.34
C PRO A 54 -9.32 27.00 6.54
N ARG A 55 -8.56 26.91 7.65
CA ARG A 55 -7.43 27.78 8.00
C ARG A 55 -6.08 27.06 8.02
N GLU A 56 -6.04 25.74 7.86
CA GLU A 56 -4.78 24.97 7.89
C GLU A 56 -4.06 25.05 6.52
N THR A 57 -2.79 25.43 6.56
CA THR A 57 -1.89 25.43 5.40
C THR A 57 -1.22 24.06 5.26
N TYR A 58 -0.60 23.78 4.10
CA TYR A 58 0.19 22.56 3.90
C TYR A 58 1.39 22.42 4.86
N GLN A 59 1.72 23.46 5.62
CA GLN A 59 2.76 23.41 6.65
C GLN A 59 2.22 22.86 7.97
N ASP A 60 0.92 23.06 8.24
CA ASP A 60 0.26 22.66 9.49
C ASP A 60 -0.14 21.18 9.51
N VAL A 61 -0.16 20.53 8.34
CA VAL A 61 -0.60 19.14 8.18
C VAL A 61 0.51 18.12 8.47
N TYR A 62 1.70 18.55 8.89
CA TYR A 62 2.80 17.67 9.26
C TYR A 62 3.22 17.90 10.72
N ARG A 63 3.68 16.85 11.38
CA ARG A 63 4.17 16.89 12.76
C ARG A 63 5.28 15.88 12.97
N ASP A 64 6.08 16.10 14.02
CA ASP A 64 6.98 15.08 14.53
C ASP A 64 6.24 14.19 15.55
N VAL A 65 6.37 12.87 15.39
CA VAL A 65 5.91 11.88 16.38
C VAL A 65 7.10 11.00 16.74
N ASP A 66 7.68 11.26 17.90
CA ASP A 66 8.83 10.53 18.47
C ASP A 66 10.02 10.44 17.48
N GLY A 67 10.33 11.54 16.78
CA GLY A 67 11.40 11.63 15.78
C GLY A 67 11.06 11.06 14.41
N LEU A 68 9.78 10.87 14.10
CA LEU A 68 9.28 10.59 12.75
C LEU A 68 8.40 11.75 12.28
N TYR A 69 8.85 12.44 11.23
CA TYR A 69 8.05 13.50 10.61
C TYR A 69 6.98 12.88 9.71
N CYS A 70 5.70 13.13 10.00
CA CYS A 70 4.59 12.56 9.26
C CYS A 70 3.35 13.44 9.27
N GLY A 71 2.46 13.23 8.31
CA GLY A 71 1.22 13.95 8.18
C GLY A 71 0.23 13.65 9.30
N VAL A 72 -0.60 14.64 9.65
CA VAL A 72 -1.63 14.54 10.69
C VAL A 72 -2.68 13.46 10.40
N PHE A 73 -2.77 13.02 9.15
CA PHE A 73 -3.53 11.86 8.70
C PHE A 73 -3.23 10.58 9.49
N PHE A 74 -1.96 10.36 9.90
CA PHE A 74 -1.60 9.23 10.75
C PHE A 74 -1.75 9.62 12.21
N THR A 75 -2.68 9.00 12.94
CA THR A 75 -2.83 9.30 14.38
C THR A 75 -1.53 8.97 15.12
N GLU A 76 -1.15 9.79 16.12
CA GLU A 76 0.06 9.51 16.90
C GLU A 76 0.02 8.14 17.57
N LYS A 77 -1.16 7.71 18.01
CA LYS A 77 -1.38 6.36 18.55
C LYS A 77 -0.97 5.29 17.55
N ASN A 78 -1.41 5.39 16.30
CA ASN A 78 -1.09 4.39 15.28
C ASN A 78 0.37 4.44 14.86
N ILE A 79 0.98 5.63 14.81
CA ILE A 79 2.42 5.76 14.57
C ILE A 79 3.25 5.09 15.68
N ARG A 80 2.96 5.39 16.96
CA ARG A 80 3.66 4.74 18.08
C ARG A 80 3.42 3.23 18.13
N SER A 81 2.20 2.80 17.82
CA SER A 81 1.85 1.39 17.71
C SER A 81 2.62 0.71 16.56
N ALA A 82 2.72 1.36 15.40
CA ALA A 82 3.50 0.90 14.25
C ALA A 82 5.00 0.75 14.58
N MET A 83 5.60 1.73 15.26
CA MET A 83 6.99 1.66 15.72
C MET A 83 7.24 0.55 16.75
N SER A 84 6.20 0.13 17.46
CA SER A 84 6.25 -0.92 18.48
C SER A 84 5.89 -2.31 17.93
N TYR A 85 5.42 -2.39 16.69
CA TYR A 85 5.05 -3.64 16.05
C TYR A 85 6.23 -4.60 16.02
N SER A 86 6.07 -5.80 16.60
CA SER A 86 7.09 -6.84 16.62
C SER A 86 6.77 -7.90 15.56
N PRO A 87 7.54 -7.97 14.45
CA PRO A 87 7.27 -8.91 13.37
C PRO A 87 7.33 -10.36 13.84
N ARG A 88 6.32 -11.13 13.46
CA ARG A 88 6.10 -12.53 13.80
C ARG A 88 6.79 -13.44 12.78
N VAL A 89 6.92 -14.71 13.14
CA VAL A 89 7.48 -15.73 12.23
C VAL A 89 6.64 -15.79 10.97
N GLY A 90 7.30 -15.63 9.82
CA GLY A 90 6.64 -15.70 8.51
C GLY A 90 5.97 -14.41 8.05
N ASP A 91 5.97 -13.34 8.85
CA ASP A 91 5.53 -12.02 8.37
C ASP A 91 6.41 -11.58 7.20
N VAL A 92 5.78 -11.00 6.18
CA VAL A 92 6.45 -10.39 5.03
C VAL A 92 6.11 -8.90 5.01
N LEU A 93 7.12 -8.07 5.16
CA LEU A 93 6.97 -6.62 5.16
C LEU A 93 7.42 -6.03 3.83
N ILE A 94 6.56 -5.22 3.22
CA ILE A 94 6.89 -4.40 2.06
C ILE A 94 7.22 -3.01 2.57
N VAL A 95 8.49 -2.66 2.48
CA VAL A 95 9.03 -1.42 3.02
C VAL A 95 9.50 -0.52 1.87
N SER A 96 9.26 0.78 2.00
CA SER A 96 9.72 1.76 1.00
C SER A 96 9.59 3.16 1.55
N TYR A 97 10.42 4.09 1.09
CA TYR A 97 10.04 5.50 1.16
C TYR A 97 8.80 5.74 0.26
N PRO A 98 7.90 6.69 0.59
CA PRO A 98 6.74 6.96 -0.25
C PRO A 98 7.10 7.11 -1.73
N LYS A 99 6.24 6.55 -2.58
CA LYS A 99 6.31 6.69 -4.05
C LYS A 99 7.48 6.00 -4.75
N CYS A 100 8.14 5.07 -4.06
CA CYS A 100 9.16 4.20 -4.65
C CYS A 100 8.61 2.95 -5.37
N GLY A 101 7.29 2.73 -5.42
CA GLY A 101 6.69 1.58 -6.11
C GLY A 101 6.06 0.53 -5.19
N THR A 102 5.77 0.88 -3.94
CA THR A 102 5.15 0.02 -2.92
C THR A 102 3.91 -0.70 -3.43
N THR A 103 3.00 0.00 -4.10
CA THR A 103 1.78 -0.59 -4.66
C THR A 103 2.12 -1.67 -5.68
N TRP A 104 3.13 -1.46 -6.52
CA TRP A 104 3.51 -2.47 -7.51
C TRP A 104 4.01 -3.75 -6.85
N ILE A 105 4.85 -3.63 -5.80
CA ILE A 105 5.31 -4.78 -5.01
C ILE A 105 4.14 -5.45 -4.27
N GLN A 106 3.23 -4.69 -3.65
CA GLN A 106 2.02 -5.25 -3.02
C GLN A 106 1.22 -6.10 -4.01
N HIS A 107 1.00 -5.59 -5.22
CA HIS A 107 0.31 -6.31 -6.28
C HIS A 107 1.08 -7.56 -6.72
N ILE A 108 2.40 -7.47 -6.93
CA ILE A 108 3.24 -8.62 -7.31
C ILE A 108 3.18 -9.72 -6.25
N VAL A 109 3.46 -9.38 -5.00
CA VAL A 109 3.49 -10.38 -3.91
C VAL A 109 2.12 -11.00 -3.68
N CYS A 110 1.05 -10.19 -3.71
CA CYS A 110 -0.31 -10.71 -3.61
C CYS A 110 -0.62 -11.69 -4.76
N ASN A 111 -0.23 -11.36 -5.99
CA ASN A 111 -0.42 -12.25 -7.14
C ASN A 111 0.44 -13.53 -7.04
N ILE A 112 1.65 -13.46 -6.50
CA ILE A 112 2.50 -14.65 -6.24
C ILE A 112 1.82 -15.58 -5.23
N PHE A 113 1.29 -15.03 -4.13
CA PHE A 113 0.59 -15.81 -3.10
C PHE A 113 -0.70 -16.47 -3.58
N HIS A 114 -1.32 -15.94 -4.63
CA HIS A 114 -2.62 -16.38 -5.14
C HIS A 114 -2.57 -16.89 -6.58
N ASP A 115 -1.40 -17.33 -7.07
CA ASP A 115 -1.26 -17.94 -8.40
C ASP A 115 -1.81 -17.08 -9.56
N GLY A 116 -1.65 -15.77 -9.48
CA GLY A 116 -2.17 -14.81 -10.46
C GLY A 116 -3.68 -14.60 -10.42
N ALA A 117 -4.35 -15.05 -9.35
CA ALA A 117 -5.76 -14.84 -9.07
C ALA A 117 -5.95 -14.17 -7.69
N PRO A 118 -5.46 -12.92 -7.50
CA PRO A 118 -5.56 -12.21 -6.23
C PRO A 118 -7.03 -12.01 -5.86
N PRO A 119 -7.36 -11.94 -4.56
CA PRO A 119 -8.74 -11.81 -4.15
C PRO A 119 -9.34 -10.49 -4.62
N GLY A 120 -10.49 -10.62 -5.28
CA GLY A 120 -11.52 -9.60 -5.47
C GLY A 120 -11.04 -8.19 -5.79
N THR A 121 -11.57 -7.23 -5.03
CA THR A 121 -11.45 -5.79 -5.25
C THR A 121 -10.12 -5.23 -4.73
N PHE A 122 -9.80 -3.97 -5.07
CA PHE A 122 -8.66 -3.27 -4.47
C PHE A 122 -8.72 -3.26 -2.92
N LEU A 123 -9.91 -3.21 -2.33
CA LEU A 123 -10.09 -3.27 -0.88
C LEU A 123 -9.65 -4.62 -0.30
N ASP A 124 -9.87 -5.71 -1.03
CA ASP A 124 -9.45 -7.05 -0.59
C ASP A 124 -7.93 -7.17 -0.63
N ILE A 125 -7.27 -6.56 -1.62
CA ILE A 125 -5.80 -6.44 -1.66
C ILE A 125 -5.29 -5.59 -0.48
N MET A 126 -5.96 -4.49 -0.14
CA MET A 126 -5.59 -3.66 1.02
C MET A 126 -5.77 -4.40 2.36
N ARG A 127 -6.76 -5.28 2.47
CA ARG A 127 -6.94 -6.14 3.66
C ARG A 127 -5.83 -7.18 3.79
N LEU A 128 -5.31 -7.69 2.67
CA LEU A 128 -4.16 -8.60 2.68
C LEU A 128 -2.82 -7.88 2.86
N THR A 129 -2.80 -6.56 2.72
CA THR A 129 -1.59 -5.74 2.77
C THR A 129 -1.78 -4.50 3.67
N PRO A 130 -2.16 -4.68 4.96
CA PRO A 130 -2.43 -3.57 5.87
C PRO A 130 -1.27 -2.57 5.92
N PHE A 131 -1.61 -1.28 5.90
CA PHE A 131 -0.64 -0.20 6.05
C PHE A 131 -0.46 0.10 7.54
N LEU A 132 0.68 -0.31 8.10
CA LEU A 132 0.94 -0.40 9.53
C LEU A 132 0.70 0.93 10.26
N GLU A 133 1.09 2.04 9.66
CA GLU A 133 0.97 3.41 10.19
C GLU A 133 -0.47 3.91 10.21
N VAL A 134 -1.35 3.31 9.40
CA VAL A 134 -2.79 3.60 9.37
C VAL A 134 -3.54 2.74 10.37
N VAL A 135 -3.19 1.46 10.49
CA VAL A 135 -3.99 0.50 11.29
C VAL A 135 -3.41 0.20 12.67
N GLY A 136 -2.16 0.58 12.94
CA GLY A 136 -1.42 0.19 14.15
C GLY A 136 -1.06 -1.30 14.16
N ALA A 137 -0.25 -1.72 15.13
CA ALA A 137 0.10 -3.11 15.35
C ALA A 137 -1.13 -4.01 15.55
N GLU A 138 -2.14 -3.50 16.26
CA GLU A 138 -3.38 -4.21 16.59
C GLU A 138 -4.26 -4.46 15.36
N GLY A 139 -4.14 -3.62 14.33
CA GLY A 139 -4.85 -3.76 13.08
C GLY A 139 -4.22 -4.76 12.11
N VAL A 140 -3.02 -5.28 12.41
CA VAL A 140 -2.37 -6.31 11.59
C VAL A 140 -2.97 -7.68 11.91
N PRO A 141 -3.63 -8.35 10.95
CA PRO A 141 -4.27 -9.64 11.21
C PRO A 141 -3.26 -10.68 11.69
N ALA A 142 -3.68 -11.54 12.63
CA ALA A 142 -2.90 -12.69 13.11
C ALA A 142 -3.08 -13.93 12.20
N THR A 143 -3.40 -13.72 10.93
CA THR A 143 -3.94 -14.76 10.05
C THR A 143 -2.89 -15.78 9.62
N SER A 144 -3.33 -17.03 9.43
CA SER A 144 -2.55 -18.11 8.82
C SER A 144 -2.44 -18.03 7.29
N GLN A 145 -3.10 -17.06 6.65
CA GLN A 145 -3.01 -16.86 5.20
C GLN A 145 -1.80 -15.99 4.84
N PRO A 146 -1.10 -16.29 3.73
CA PRO A 146 0.03 -15.49 3.27
C PRO A 146 -0.45 -14.10 2.84
N GLY A 147 -0.20 -13.12 3.70
CA GLY A 147 -0.40 -11.69 3.46
C GLY A 147 0.94 -10.94 3.57
N THR A 148 0.90 -9.63 3.35
CA THR A 148 2.07 -8.77 3.61
C THR A 148 1.69 -7.62 4.52
N ILE A 149 2.67 -6.90 5.05
CA ILE A 149 2.45 -5.69 5.84
C ILE A 149 3.16 -4.57 5.10
N LYS A 150 2.43 -3.52 4.74
CA LYS A 150 3.01 -2.33 4.14
C LYS A 150 3.50 -1.40 5.25
N THR A 151 4.69 -0.83 5.09
CA THR A 151 5.18 0.27 5.93
C THR A 151 6.11 1.21 5.16
N HIS A 152 6.12 2.47 5.60
CA HIS A 152 7.05 3.53 5.22
C HIS A 152 7.94 3.95 6.40
N LEU A 153 8.06 3.13 7.45
CA LEU A 153 8.97 3.42 8.55
C LEU A 153 10.44 3.26 8.11
N PRO A 154 11.32 4.23 8.44
CA PRO A 154 12.76 4.02 8.32
C PRO A 154 13.22 2.95 9.31
N PHE A 155 14.37 2.32 9.04
CA PHE A 155 14.82 1.15 9.79
C PHE A 155 14.95 1.43 11.29
N ASN A 156 15.46 2.62 11.67
CA ASN A 156 15.62 3.04 13.06
C ASN A 156 14.30 3.25 13.82
N LYS A 157 13.16 3.28 13.13
CA LYS A 157 11.81 3.35 13.73
C LYS A 157 11.07 2.02 13.61
N HIS A 158 11.76 0.97 13.17
CA HIS A 158 11.18 -0.33 12.89
C HIS A 158 11.80 -1.40 13.82
N ARG A 159 10.97 -2.27 14.43
CA ARG A 159 11.48 -3.42 15.20
C ARG A 159 11.89 -4.53 14.23
N TYR A 160 13.15 -4.54 13.85
CA TYR A 160 13.70 -5.58 12.98
C TYR A 160 13.66 -6.96 13.67
N SER A 161 13.33 -7.99 12.91
CA SER A 161 13.26 -9.39 13.36
C SER A 161 13.78 -10.31 12.26
N VAL A 162 14.77 -11.14 12.59
CA VAL A 162 15.30 -12.18 11.68
C VAL A 162 14.27 -13.25 11.29
N LYS A 163 13.13 -13.30 12.00
CA LYS A 163 12.03 -14.25 11.77
C LYS A 163 11.02 -13.78 10.71
N ALA A 164 11.11 -12.52 10.30
CA ALA A 164 10.29 -11.93 9.25
C ALA A 164 11.13 -11.70 7.99
N LYS A 165 10.47 -11.55 6.84
CA LYS A 165 11.10 -11.17 5.57
C LYS A 165 10.76 -9.73 5.23
N TYR A 166 11.70 -9.01 4.64
CA TYR A 166 11.56 -7.61 4.26
C TYR A 166 11.84 -7.46 2.77
N ILE A 167 10.90 -6.89 2.02
CA ILE A 167 11.12 -6.46 0.64
C ILE A 167 11.21 -4.94 0.68
N TYR A 168 12.43 -4.41 0.60
CA TYR A 168 12.66 -2.97 0.55
C TYR A 168 12.72 -2.52 -0.92
N ILE A 169 11.80 -1.64 -1.33
CA ILE A 169 11.83 -1.03 -2.66
C ILE A 169 12.16 0.46 -2.58
N THR A 170 13.16 0.88 -3.36
CA THR A 170 13.53 2.29 -3.57
C THR A 170 13.43 2.68 -5.05
N ARG A 171 13.49 3.98 -5.33
CA ARG A 171 13.44 4.57 -6.67
C ARG A 171 14.36 5.77 -6.70
N ASN A 172 14.93 6.11 -7.86
CA ASN A 172 15.84 7.25 -7.96
C ASN A 172 15.21 8.54 -7.37
N PRO A 173 16.00 9.37 -6.66
CA PRO A 173 15.48 10.50 -5.89
C PRO A 173 14.73 11.52 -6.74
N TYR A 174 15.12 11.70 -8.01
CA TYR A 174 14.51 12.65 -8.93
C TYR A 174 13.08 12.24 -9.31
N ASP A 175 12.88 11.01 -9.81
CA ASP A 175 11.55 10.50 -10.14
C ASP A 175 10.69 10.29 -8.89
N CYS A 176 11.31 9.93 -7.76
CA CYS A 176 10.62 9.83 -6.48
C CYS A 176 10.03 11.18 -6.08
N CYS A 177 10.83 12.26 -6.12
CA CYS A 177 10.39 13.62 -5.83
C CYS A 177 9.20 14.05 -6.70
N VAL A 178 9.27 13.87 -8.02
CA VAL A 178 8.15 14.20 -8.93
C VAL A 178 6.92 13.36 -8.62
N SER A 179 7.09 12.06 -8.40
CA SER A 179 5.97 11.18 -8.08
C SER A 179 5.32 11.52 -6.74
N TYR A 180 6.09 12.06 -5.79
CA TYR A 180 5.59 12.49 -4.49
C TYR A 180 4.87 13.82 -4.58
N TYR A 181 5.39 14.80 -5.33
CA TYR A 181 4.67 16.03 -5.63
C TYR A 181 3.23 15.78 -6.12
N TYR A 182 3.06 14.94 -7.16
CA TYR A 182 1.72 14.65 -7.68
C TYR A 182 0.84 13.86 -6.71
N HIS A 183 1.43 13.02 -5.86
CA HIS A 183 0.69 12.34 -4.80
C HIS A 183 0.17 13.32 -3.75
N THR A 184 1.02 14.25 -3.31
CA THR A 184 0.67 15.28 -2.35
C THR A 184 -0.41 16.22 -2.89
N LYS A 185 -0.38 16.55 -4.19
CA LYS A 185 -1.46 17.31 -4.84
C LYS A 185 -2.78 16.55 -4.94
N LEU A 186 -2.73 15.23 -5.15
CA LEU A 186 -3.91 14.38 -5.34
C LEU A 186 -4.66 14.13 -4.03
N PHE A 187 -3.96 14.07 -2.90
CA PHE A 187 -4.52 13.69 -1.60
C PHE A 187 -4.91 14.93 -0.79
N PRO A 188 -6.22 15.16 -0.55
CA PRO A 188 -6.70 16.37 0.12
C PRO A 188 -6.13 16.57 1.53
N ALA A 189 -5.78 15.49 2.23
CA ALA A 189 -5.21 15.52 3.58
C ALA A 189 -3.87 16.30 3.67
N TYR A 190 -3.18 16.54 2.55
CA TYR A 190 -1.96 17.35 2.54
C TYR A 190 -2.21 18.84 2.33
N CYS A 191 -3.45 19.25 2.01
CA CYS A 191 -3.81 20.64 1.81
C CYS A 191 -2.87 21.37 0.81
N PHE A 192 -2.43 20.64 -0.23
CA PHE A 192 -1.41 21.05 -1.21
C PHE A 192 -1.91 21.06 -2.67
N LYS A 193 -3.23 21.04 -2.90
CA LYS A 193 -3.80 20.92 -4.27
C LYS A 193 -3.29 22.00 -5.24
N GLU A 194 -3.15 23.23 -4.78
CA GLU A 194 -2.64 24.36 -5.59
C GLU A 194 -1.14 24.58 -5.43
N GLY A 195 -0.44 23.72 -4.69
CA GLY A 195 0.99 23.80 -4.47
C GLY A 195 1.79 23.60 -5.77
N THR A 196 2.92 24.31 -5.85
CA THR A 196 3.86 24.27 -6.98
C THR A 196 4.91 23.18 -6.79
N PHE A 197 5.55 22.77 -7.89
CA PHE A 197 6.66 21.82 -7.80
C PHE A 197 7.86 22.39 -7.03
N GLU A 198 8.13 23.70 -7.12
CA GLU A 198 9.21 24.34 -6.35
C GLU A 198 8.98 24.24 -4.84
N GLN A 199 7.75 24.57 -4.38
CA GLN A 199 7.40 24.45 -2.96
C GLN A 199 7.57 23.02 -2.46
N PHE A 200 7.08 22.04 -3.24
CA PHE A 200 7.24 20.63 -2.86
C PHE A 200 8.70 20.19 -2.89
N PHE A 201 9.46 20.61 -3.90
CA PHE A 201 10.88 20.29 -4.02
C PHE A 201 11.66 20.81 -2.80
N GLN A 202 11.39 22.04 -2.36
CA GLN A 202 11.96 22.58 -1.12
C GLN A 202 11.66 21.69 0.09
N MET A 203 10.39 21.31 0.29
CA MET A 203 9.99 20.43 1.39
C MET A 203 10.69 19.07 1.30
N PHE A 204 10.79 18.50 0.09
CA PHE A 204 11.44 17.21 -0.14
C PHE A 204 12.94 17.24 0.19
N VAL A 205 13.68 18.25 -0.27
CA VAL A 205 15.12 18.35 0.02
C VAL A 205 15.40 18.69 1.49
N GLU A 206 14.47 19.35 2.18
CA GLU A 206 14.56 19.59 3.62
C GLU A 206 14.13 18.38 4.47
N GLY A 207 13.51 17.36 3.87
CA GLY A 207 12.91 16.24 4.61
C GLY A 207 11.64 16.61 5.37
N LYS A 208 10.95 17.69 4.98
CA LYS A 208 9.70 18.17 5.57
C LYS A 208 8.47 17.62 4.82
N VAL A 209 8.46 16.31 4.57
CA VAL A 209 7.36 15.54 3.99
C VAL A 209 7.19 14.24 4.79
N ASP A 210 6.16 13.42 4.54
CA ASP A 210 5.99 12.21 5.35
C ASP A 210 7.22 11.30 5.27
N PHE A 211 7.55 10.74 6.42
CA PHE A 211 8.66 9.83 6.66
C PHE A 211 10.04 10.47 6.49
N GLY A 212 10.10 11.81 6.47
CA GLY A 212 11.31 12.58 6.67
C GLY A 212 12.20 12.72 5.44
N ASP A 213 13.52 12.71 5.67
CA ASP A 213 14.51 12.81 4.60
C ASP A 213 14.61 11.51 3.80
N TYR A 214 14.48 11.61 2.47
CA TYR A 214 14.55 10.49 1.55
C TYR A 214 15.87 9.70 1.68
N PHE A 215 17.01 10.38 1.77
CA PHE A 215 18.32 9.73 1.78
C PHE A 215 18.59 9.03 3.10
N GLU A 216 18.25 9.66 4.23
CA GLU A 216 18.31 9.02 5.54
C GLU A 216 17.43 7.78 5.61
N HIS A 217 16.21 7.86 5.06
CA HIS A 217 15.32 6.70 5.00
C HIS A 217 15.93 5.56 4.17
N VAL A 218 16.42 5.84 2.96
CA VAL A 218 17.05 4.82 2.10
C VAL A 218 18.29 4.23 2.75
N LEU A 219 19.19 5.06 3.28
CA LEU A 219 20.42 4.62 3.92
C LEU A 219 20.16 3.75 5.15
N SER A 220 19.12 4.07 5.94
CA SER A 220 18.76 3.29 7.12
C SER A 220 18.50 1.81 6.80
N TRP A 221 17.86 1.52 5.66
CA TRP A 221 17.61 0.17 5.18
C TRP A 221 18.74 -0.39 4.32
N TYR A 222 19.45 0.47 3.59
CA TYR A 222 20.56 0.08 2.72
C TYR A 222 21.70 -0.62 3.49
N ASN A 223 21.92 -0.24 4.75
CA ASN A 223 22.90 -0.90 5.63
C ASN A 223 22.58 -2.38 5.91
N TYR A 224 21.32 -2.80 5.75
CA TYR A 224 20.86 -4.18 5.97
C TYR A 224 20.54 -4.92 4.68
N ARG A 225 20.86 -4.34 3.52
CA ARG A 225 20.52 -4.89 2.19
C ARG A 225 21.08 -6.29 1.90
N ASN A 226 22.13 -6.67 2.62
CA ASN A 226 22.82 -7.95 2.46
C ASN A 226 22.34 -9.01 3.48
N GLU A 227 21.41 -8.66 4.37
CA GLU A 227 20.81 -9.63 5.29
C GLU A 227 19.96 -10.64 4.52
N ASN A 228 20.02 -11.92 4.91
CA ASN A 228 19.34 -13.01 4.18
C ASN A 228 17.82 -12.86 4.14
N ASN A 229 17.23 -12.12 5.08
CA ASN A 229 15.81 -11.84 5.16
C ASN A 229 15.43 -10.45 4.64
N VAL A 230 16.33 -9.76 3.93
CA VAL A 230 16.07 -8.47 3.28
C VAL A 230 16.32 -8.60 1.78
N LEU A 231 15.27 -8.41 0.98
CA LEU A 231 15.37 -8.26 -0.47
C LEU A 231 15.32 -6.78 -0.82
N PHE A 232 16.46 -6.24 -1.24
CA PHE A 232 16.58 -4.85 -1.68
C PHE A 232 16.37 -4.76 -3.21
N VAL A 233 15.43 -3.93 -3.64
CA VAL A 233 15.01 -3.80 -5.04
C VAL A 233 14.91 -2.32 -5.43
N THR A 234 15.28 -1.98 -6.67
CA THR A 234 14.97 -0.66 -7.23
C THR A 234 13.80 -0.72 -8.19
N TYR A 235 13.00 0.35 -8.24
CA TYR A 235 11.92 0.52 -9.21
C TYR A 235 12.44 0.37 -10.65
N GLU A 236 13.65 0.86 -10.90
CA GLU A 236 14.33 0.80 -12.19
C GLU A 236 14.66 -0.64 -12.60
N GLN A 237 15.16 -1.47 -11.68
CA GLN A 237 15.37 -2.90 -11.91
C GLN A 237 14.05 -3.61 -12.22
N LEU A 238 13.01 -3.35 -11.41
CA LEU A 238 11.68 -3.90 -11.61
C LEU A 238 11.08 -3.52 -12.96
N LYS A 239 11.34 -2.29 -13.42
CA LYS A 239 10.85 -1.81 -14.71
C LYS A 239 11.64 -2.36 -15.90
N LYS A 240 12.96 -2.53 -15.74
CA LYS A 240 13.86 -3.04 -16.78
C LYS A 240 13.61 -4.51 -17.09
N ASP A 241 13.45 -5.34 -16.06
CA ASP A 241 13.16 -6.78 -16.19
C ASP A 241 12.12 -7.21 -15.17
N THR A 242 10.85 -6.93 -15.47
CA THR A 242 9.74 -7.32 -14.60
C THR A 242 9.64 -8.84 -14.41
N PRO A 243 9.72 -9.69 -15.46
CA PRO A 243 9.69 -11.14 -15.28
C PRO A 243 10.80 -11.67 -14.35
N GLY A 244 12.05 -11.24 -14.55
CA GLY A 244 13.15 -11.65 -13.70
C GLY A 244 12.99 -11.18 -12.25
N MET A 245 12.49 -9.95 -12.03
CA MET A 245 12.22 -9.47 -10.66
C MET A 245 11.06 -10.19 -9.99
N VAL A 246 10.00 -10.57 -10.72
CA VAL A 246 8.91 -11.39 -10.16
C VAL A 246 9.45 -12.75 -9.70
N LEU A 247 10.29 -13.40 -10.50
CA LEU A 247 10.93 -14.66 -10.13
C LEU A 247 11.86 -14.50 -8.92
N LYS A 248 12.65 -13.42 -8.87
CA LYS A 248 13.54 -13.11 -7.73
C LYS A 248 12.74 -12.89 -6.43
N ILE A 249 11.62 -12.17 -6.50
CA ILE A 249 10.72 -11.98 -5.36
C ILE A 249 10.10 -13.32 -4.94
N ALA A 250 9.67 -14.15 -5.90
CA ALA A 250 9.12 -15.46 -5.59
C ALA A 250 10.12 -16.38 -4.89
N ASP A 251 11.38 -16.42 -5.36
CA ASP A 251 12.45 -17.16 -4.69
C ASP A 251 12.68 -16.69 -3.25
N PHE A 252 12.70 -15.38 -3.05
CA PHE A 252 12.87 -14.78 -1.73
C PHE A 252 11.70 -15.10 -0.79
N LEU A 253 10.46 -15.07 -1.29
CA LEU A 253 9.27 -15.45 -0.52
C LEU A 253 9.27 -16.94 -0.17
N GLY A 254 9.78 -17.78 -1.07
CA GLY A 254 9.97 -19.22 -0.86
C GLY A 254 10.29 -19.90 -2.18
N LYS A 255 11.53 -20.35 -2.34
CA LYS A 255 12.04 -20.96 -3.57
C LYS A 255 11.17 -22.12 -4.06
N GLU A 256 10.97 -23.15 -3.24
CA GLU A 256 10.19 -24.33 -3.65
C GLU A 256 8.71 -23.99 -3.83
N GLN A 257 8.13 -23.21 -2.90
CA GLN A 257 6.71 -22.92 -2.85
C GLN A 257 6.24 -21.98 -3.98
N TYR A 258 7.07 -21.00 -4.33
CA TYR A 258 6.72 -19.94 -5.27
C TYR A 258 7.68 -19.88 -6.46
N GLY A 259 8.98 -19.79 -6.23
CA GLY A 259 9.99 -19.62 -7.30
C GLY A 259 9.98 -20.74 -8.34
N ASP A 260 10.23 -21.97 -7.90
CA ASP A 260 10.26 -23.18 -8.73
C ASP A 260 8.88 -23.44 -9.35
N LYS A 261 7.81 -23.19 -8.60
CA LYS A 261 6.44 -23.27 -9.10
C LYS A 261 6.21 -22.33 -10.29
N LEU A 262 6.62 -21.07 -10.21
CA LEU A 262 6.46 -20.11 -11.32
C LEU A 262 7.32 -20.47 -12.53
N ARG A 263 8.49 -21.09 -12.33
CA ARG A 263 9.33 -21.59 -13.43
C ARG A 263 8.72 -22.82 -14.11
N GLN A 264 8.11 -23.72 -13.34
CA GLN A 264 7.46 -24.93 -13.86
C GLN A 264 6.09 -24.64 -14.47
N ARG A 265 5.45 -23.54 -14.07
CA ARG A 265 4.11 -23.12 -14.50
C ARG A 265 4.15 -21.72 -15.15
N PRO A 266 4.75 -21.58 -16.35
CA PRO A 266 4.92 -20.30 -17.03
C PRO A 266 3.59 -19.58 -17.32
N GLU A 267 2.48 -20.31 -17.41
CA GLU A 267 1.14 -19.76 -17.55
C GLU A 267 0.70 -18.95 -16.32
N ILE A 268 1.17 -19.31 -15.12
CA ILE A 268 0.92 -18.52 -13.91
C ILE A 268 1.78 -17.27 -13.91
N LEU A 269 3.06 -17.41 -14.25
CA LEU A 269 3.94 -16.25 -14.38
C LEU A 269 3.36 -15.23 -15.38
N ALA A 270 2.87 -15.69 -16.54
CA ALA A 270 2.21 -14.83 -17.52
C ALA A 270 0.95 -14.12 -16.95
N LYS A 271 0.11 -14.83 -16.18
CA LYS A 271 -1.05 -14.24 -15.49
C LYS A 271 -0.63 -13.16 -14.50
N ILE A 272 0.37 -13.42 -13.67
CA ILE A 272 0.92 -12.46 -12.70
C ILE A 272 1.44 -11.22 -13.43
N LEU A 273 2.21 -11.40 -14.50
CA LEU A 273 2.76 -10.28 -15.30
C LEU A 273 1.66 -9.43 -15.93
N ASN A 274 0.61 -10.06 -16.45
CA ASN A 274 -0.54 -9.33 -17.00
C ASN A 274 -1.29 -8.55 -15.91
N ALA A 275 -1.57 -9.19 -14.77
CA ALA A 275 -2.31 -8.59 -13.66
C ALA A 275 -1.55 -7.44 -12.97
N THR A 276 -0.22 -7.50 -12.99
CA THR A 276 0.67 -6.50 -12.36
C THR A 276 1.23 -5.49 -13.35
N SER A 277 0.76 -5.50 -14.61
CA SER A 277 1.14 -4.47 -15.59
C SER A 277 0.61 -3.10 -15.17
N ILE A 278 1.28 -2.04 -15.62
CA ILE A 278 0.85 -0.65 -15.36
C ILE A 278 -0.57 -0.42 -15.90
N GLU A 279 -0.89 -0.98 -17.06
CA GLU A 279 -2.22 -0.86 -17.66
C GLU A 279 -3.29 -1.51 -16.77
N SER A 280 -3.04 -2.72 -16.28
CA SER A 280 -3.94 -3.42 -15.36
C SER A 280 -4.08 -2.67 -14.04
N MET A 281 -2.99 -2.15 -13.47
CA MET A 281 -3.06 -1.37 -12.23
C MET A 281 -3.80 -0.04 -12.42
N ARG A 282 -3.70 0.64 -13.58
CA ARG A 282 -4.47 1.86 -13.88
C ARG A 282 -5.96 1.62 -13.87
N LYS A 283 -6.42 0.44 -14.29
CA LYS A 283 -7.85 0.06 -14.24
C LYS A 283 -8.40 0.03 -12.81
N LEU A 284 -7.52 -0.01 -11.79
CA LEU A 284 -7.91 0.06 -10.38
C LEU A 284 -8.02 1.50 -9.86
N ASN A 285 -7.52 2.51 -10.58
CA ASN A 285 -7.56 3.92 -10.15
C ASN A 285 -8.97 4.38 -9.74
N PRO A 286 -10.06 4.05 -10.45
CA PRO A 286 -11.42 4.44 -10.02
C PRO A 286 -11.82 3.84 -8.66
N SER A 287 -11.42 2.59 -8.39
CA SER A 287 -11.66 1.94 -7.09
C SER A 287 -10.84 2.59 -5.99
N VAL A 288 -9.58 2.93 -6.25
CA VAL A 288 -8.72 3.66 -5.32
C VAL A 288 -9.31 5.04 -5.02
N ALA A 289 -9.70 5.80 -6.05
CA ALA A 289 -10.30 7.12 -5.90
C ALA A 289 -11.63 7.08 -5.13
N LYS A 290 -12.51 6.10 -5.40
CA LYS A 290 -13.75 5.89 -4.67
C LYS A 290 -13.49 5.56 -3.19
N GLN A 291 -12.46 4.76 -2.90
CA GLN A 291 -12.09 4.42 -1.53
C GLN A 291 -11.48 5.62 -0.78
N LEU A 292 -10.64 6.42 -1.45
CA LEU A 292 -10.17 7.68 -0.89
C LEU A 292 -11.37 8.57 -0.56
N ALA A 293 -12.31 8.77 -1.49
CA ALA A 293 -13.52 9.55 -1.25
C ALA A 293 -14.44 8.99 -0.15
N SER A 294 -14.47 7.67 0.09
CA SER A 294 -15.28 7.08 1.17
C SER A 294 -14.59 7.11 2.54
N THR A 295 -13.25 7.08 2.54
CA THR A 295 -12.42 7.20 3.75
C THR A 295 -12.32 8.67 4.18
N PHE A 296 -12.39 9.58 3.22
CA PHE A 296 -12.42 11.03 3.36
C PHE A 296 -13.78 11.52 2.87
N PRO A 297 -14.88 11.37 3.65
CA PRO A 297 -16.18 11.88 3.24
C PRO A 297 -16.05 13.37 2.89
N ASP A 298 -16.78 13.76 1.84
CA ASP A 298 -16.86 15.10 1.30
C ASP A 298 -16.94 16.17 2.42
N PRO A 299 -16.20 17.30 2.34
CA PRO A 299 -16.35 18.43 3.27
C PRO A 299 -17.76 19.06 3.32
N GLU A 300 -18.78 18.46 2.69
CA GLU A 300 -20.20 18.81 2.87
C GLU A 300 -20.63 18.88 4.34
N HIS A 301 -20.00 18.12 5.25
CA HIS A 301 -20.29 18.22 6.69
C HIS A 301 -19.50 19.32 7.44
N VAL A 302 -18.57 20.01 6.78
CA VAL A 302 -17.65 20.98 7.41
C VAL A 302 -17.94 22.43 7.00
N VAL A 303 -18.68 22.67 5.92
CA VAL A 303 -18.91 24.02 5.39
C VAL A 303 -20.31 24.54 5.76
N ARG A 304 -20.49 25.03 6.99
CA ARG A 304 -21.50 26.08 7.23
C ARG A 304 -20.93 27.40 6.71
N GLY A 305 -21.24 27.74 5.45
CA GLY A 305 -21.18 29.16 5.01
C GLY A 305 -20.51 29.50 3.68
N ALA A 306 -20.04 28.55 2.87
CA ALA A 306 -19.52 28.85 1.53
C ALA A 306 -20.35 28.20 0.43
N SER A 307 -20.59 28.97 -0.64
CA SER A 307 -21.55 28.71 -1.71
C SER A 307 -21.46 27.31 -2.34
N ARG A 308 -22.64 26.75 -2.63
CA ARG A 308 -22.93 25.44 -3.26
C ARG A 308 -22.18 25.14 -4.57
N SER A 309 -21.39 26.06 -5.13
CA SER A 309 -20.66 25.85 -6.39
C SER A 309 -19.27 25.24 -6.25
N LEU A 310 -18.69 25.15 -5.04
CA LEU A 310 -17.39 24.50 -4.82
C LEU A 310 -17.47 22.97 -4.59
N ALA A 311 -18.64 22.44 -4.21
CA ALA A 311 -18.87 21.02 -3.85
C ALA A 311 -18.88 20.03 -5.03
N LYS A 312 -18.43 20.44 -6.23
CA LYS A 312 -18.39 19.58 -7.43
C LYS A 312 -16.98 19.24 -7.92
N LYS A 313 -15.92 19.61 -7.20
CA LYS A 313 -14.54 19.36 -7.68
C LYS A 313 -14.02 18.01 -7.19
N THR A 314 -14.29 16.97 -7.97
CA THR A 314 -13.63 15.66 -7.90
C THR A 314 -12.11 15.78 -7.90
N THR A 315 -11.43 14.81 -7.28
CA THR A 315 -9.98 14.61 -7.38
C THR A 315 -9.58 14.46 -8.86
N GLN A 316 -8.86 15.44 -9.40
CA GLN A 316 -8.28 15.35 -10.75
C GLN A 316 -6.88 14.75 -10.65
N GLY A 317 -6.70 13.51 -11.11
CA GLY A 317 -5.40 12.85 -11.24
C GLY A 317 -5.44 11.34 -10.95
N ASP A 318 -4.52 10.60 -11.58
CA ASP A 318 -4.40 9.15 -11.45
C ASP A 318 -3.42 8.72 -10.33
N PHE A 319 -3.81 7.77 -9.49
CA PHE A 319 -2.93 7.18 -8.47
C PHE A 319 -1.73 6.46 -9.13
N VAL A 320 -1.98 5.68 -10.19
CA VAL A 320 -0.97 5.16 -11.11
C VAL A 320 -0.76 6.15 -12.25
N ARG A 321 0.10 7.15 -12.03
CA ARG A 321 0.31 8.30 -12.94
C ARG A 321 0.97 7.92 -14.28
N LYS A 322 2.31 7.81 -14.33
CA LYS A 322 3.05 7.49 -15.57
C LYS A 322 3.72 6.10 -15.55
N GLY A 323 4.31 5.71 -14.44
CA GLY A 323 4.99 4.41 -14.31
C GLY A 323 6.24 4.26 -15.20
N ILE A 324 6.97 5.36 -15.40
CA ILE A 324 8.18 5.42 -16.24
C ILE A 324 9.40 5.84 -15.43
N VAL A 325 10.60 5.58 -15.96
CA VAL A 325 11.88 6.09 -15.44
C VAL A 325 12.28 7.31 -16.28
N GLY A 326 12.69 8.40 -15.63
CA GLY A 326 13.19 9.61 -16.28
C GLY A 326 12.19 10.74 -16.46
N ASP A 327 10.97 10.62 -15.91
CA ASP A 327 9.93 11.66 -15.98
C ASP A 327 10.35 12.97 -15.31
N TRP A 328 11.29 12.90 -14.38
CA TRP A 328 11.85 14.06 -13.70
C TRP A 328 12.43 15.12 -14.65
N ARG A 329 12.88 14.74 -15.85
CA ARG A 329 13.44 15.66 -16.86
C ARG A 329 12.47 16.76 -17.28
N ASP A 330 11.17 16.45 -17.26
CA ASP A 330 10.12 17.41 -17.64
C ASP A 330 9.81 18.41 -16.51
N HIS A 331 10.40 18.25 -15.31
CA HIS A 331 10.03 18.99 -14.10
C HIS A 331 11.19 19.74 -13.46
N PHE A 332 12.42 19.21 -13.60
CA PHE A 332 13.60 19.79 -12.99
C PHE A 332 14.24 20.85 -13.90
N SER A 333 14.35 22.08 -13.39
CA SER A 333 15.26 23.08 -13.96
C SER A 333 16.72 22.73 -13.61
N LEU A 334 17.68 23.32 -14.34
CA LEU A 334 19.12 23.13 -14.05
C LEU A 334 19.48 23.50 -12.59
N GLU A 335 18.84 24.52 -12.04
CA GLU A 335 19.00 24.93 -10.65
C GLU A 335 18.54 23.84 -9.66
N LYS A 336 17.34 23.25 -9.88
CA LYS A 336 16.83 22.15 -9.04
C LYS A 336 17.71 20.91 -9.16
N VAL A 337 18.26 20.64 -10.34
CA VAL A 337 19.25 19.57 -10.52
C VAL A 337 20.48 19.84 -9.66
N ALA A 338 21.05 21.03 -9.71
CA ALA A 338 22.22 21.38 -8.89
C ALA A 338 21.95 21.22 -7.39
N ARG A 339 20.80 21.72 -6.90
CA ARG A 339 20.38 21.59 -5.49
C ARG A 339 20.16 20.13 -5.07
N MET A 340 19.57 19.30 -5.93
CA MET A 340 19.42 17.88 -5.65
C MET A 340 20.78 17.17 -5.63
N LYS A 341 21.71 17.50 -6.54
CA LYS A 341 23.08 16.95 -6.55
C LYS A 341 23.84 17.30 -5.28
N GLU A 342 23.75 18.55 -4.81
CA GLU A 342 24.33 18.95 -3.53
C GLU A 342 23.74 18.16 -2.37
N ARG A 343 22.41 18.00 -2.33
CA ARG A 343 21.74 17.20 -1.30
C ARG A 343 22.19 15.73 -1.32
N ILE A 344 22.27 15.13 -2.51
CA ILE A 344 22.79 13.76 -2.70
C ILE A 344 24.21 13.68 -2.15
N ALA A 345 25.12 14.54 -2.63
CA ALA A 345 26.52 14.52 -2.22
C ALA A 345 26.69 14.67 -0.70
N LEU A 346 25.91 15.56 -0.08
CA LEU A 346 25.91 15.75 1.36
C LEU A 346 25.41 14.52 2.11
N LYS A 347 24.25 13.98 1.73
CA LYS A 347 23.57 12.92 2.49
C LYS A 347 24.12 11.53 2.24
N THR A 348 24.72 11.28 1.09
CA THR A 348 25.27 9.97 0.73
C THR A 348 26.79 9.94 0.78
N ALA A 349 27.44 10.96 1.35
CA ALA A 349 28.88 11.03 1.53
C ALA A 349 29.40 9.76 2.22
N GLY A 350 30.43 9.15 1.64
CA GLY A 350 31.05 7.93 2.19
C GLY A 350 30.25 6.64 1.97
N THR A 351 29.22 6.65 1.12
CA THR A 351 28.40 5.47 0.81
C THR A 351 28.35 5.16 -0.69
N ASP A 352 28.07 3.92 -1.05
CA ASP A 352 27.86 3.44 -2.42
C ASP A 352 26.37 3.41 -2.81
N VAL A 353 25.48 4.02 -2.03
CA VAL A 353 24.01 3.94 -2.26
C VAL A 353 23.61 4.47 -3.63
N MET A 354 24.32 5.46 -4.18
CA MET A 354 24.00 6.02 -5.49
C MET A 354 24.38 5.09 -6.66
N GLU A 355 25.21 4.05 -6.43
CA GLU A 355 25.51 3.02 -7.42
C GLU A 355 24.28 2.21 -7.82
N LEU A 356 23.23 2.21 -6.99
CA LEU A 356 21.93 1.64 -7.32
C LEU A 356 21.34 2.16 -8.64
N TRP A 357 21.75 3.35 -9.07
CA TRP A 357 21.21 4.05 -10.24
C TRP A 357 22.27 4.45 -11.27
N LYS A 358 23.46 3.84 -11.24
CA LYS A 358 24.54 4.15 -12.19
C LYS A 358 24.14 3.95 -13.67
N ASP A 359 23.25 2.99 -13.93
CA ASP A 359 22.84 2.60 -15.28
C ASP A 359 21.60 3.34 -15.82
N VAL A 360 21.05 4.31 -15.08
CA VAL A 360 19.81 5.02 -15.48
C VAL A 360 20.02 6.47 -15.88
N GLY A 361 21.28 6.89 -16.05
CA GLY A 361 21.63 8.21 -16.58
C GLY A 361 21.12 9.36 -15.71
N LEU A 362 21.37 9.29 -14.40
CA LEU A 362 21.16 10.43 -13.51
C LEU A 362 22.20 11.54 -13.78
N PRO A 363 21.86 12.82 -13.54
CA PRO A 363 22.69 13.97 -13.90
C PRO A 363 23.83 14.27 -12.93
#